data_AF-A0A2T0GS61-F1
#
_entry.id   AF-A0A2T0GS61-F1
#
_cell.length_a   1.000
_cell.length_b   1.000
_cell.length_c   1.000
_cell.angle_alpha   90.00
_cell.angle_beta   90.00
_cell.angle_gamma   90.00
#
_symmetry.space_group_name_H-M   'P 1'
#
loop_
_entity.id
_entity.type
_entity.pdbx_description
1 polymer ?
#
loop_
_entity_poly.entity_id
_entity_poly.type
_entity_poly.pdbx_seq_one_letter_code
_entity_poly.pdbx_strand_id
1 'polypeptide(L)'
;MIIEHMQKRIKRFMATLGVFAAAGAMSVTVAPAATASTATTTALPTCTKVFQYLPASSGDSWDCLLSQGISNNAVHALQVSLNNCNGQSLAEDGIYGPATRSAVMDVQRSAGIAVDGVYGPNTRKNMLWLTATGCNSRDW
;
A
#
# COMPACT_ATOMS: atom_id res chain seq x y z
N MET A 1 -17.56 24.56 10.51
CA MET A 1 -18.60 24.56 9.46
C MET A 1 -18.13 23.57 8.40
N ILE A 2 -18.41 22.28 8.60
CA ILE A 2 -19.65 21.62 8.12
C ILE A 2 -19.61 21.61 6.58
N ILE A 3 -19.12 20.50 6.00
CA ILE A 3 -19.94 19.49 5.31
C ILE A 3 -20.62 20.12 4.08
N GLU A 4 -20.32 19.63 2.87
CA GLU A 4 -21.36 19.17 1.93
C GLU A 4 -20.76 18.55 0.65
N HIS A 5 -21.42 17.47 0.21
CA HIS A 5 -21.42 16.89 -1.13
C HIS A 5 -20.16 16.14 -1.62
N MET A 6 -20.02 14.84 -1.32
CA MET A 6 -20.68 13.74 -2.03
C MET A 6 -20.77 13.93 -3.55
N GLN A 7 -20.00 13.10 -4.27
CA GLN A 7 -20.47 12.34 -5.44
C GLN A 7 -21.27 13.13 -6.50
N LYS A 8 -20.57 13.84 -7.39
CA LYS A 8 -21.00 14.22 -8.75
C LYS A 8 -19.75 14.73 -9.45
N ARG A 9 -19.12 13.98 -10.35
CA ARG A 9 -19.49 13.98 -11.77
C ARG A 9 -18.84 12.78 -12.47
N ILE A 10 -19.45 11.60 -12.30
CA ILE A 10 -19.62 10.69 -13.44
C ILE A 10 -20.39 11.49 -14.48
N LYS A 11 -19.67 12.13 -15.41
CA LYS A 11 -20.24 12.78 -16.58
C LYS A 11 -19.34 12.51 -17.77
N ARG A 12 -19.59 11.37 -18.40
CA ARG A 12 -19.83 11.24 -19.85
C ARG A 12 -18.77 11.93 -20.72
N PHE A 13 -17.67 11.24 -21.00
CA PHE A 13 -16.95 11.43 -22.26
C PHE A 13 -17.59 10.54 -23.32
N MET A 14 -18.75 10.97 -23.81
CA MET A 14 -19.41 10.42 -25.00
C MET A 14 -19.84 11.61 -25.86
N ALA A 15 -18.98 11.96 -26.79
CA ALA A 15 -19.15 12.89 -27.89
C ALA A 15 -18.01 12.57 -28.88
N THR A 16 -18.16 12.43 -30.19
CA THR A 16 -19.24 12.80 -31.11
C THR A 16 -18.87 12.21 -32.48
N LEU A 17 -19.89 11.73 -33.21
CA LEU A 17 -20.08 11.76 -34.67
C LEU A 17 -18.88 11.64 -35.62
N GLY A 18 -18.91 10.57 -36.40
CA GLY A 18 -18.28 10.49 -37.71
C GLY A 18 -18.95 9.40 -38.55
N VAL A 19 -20.04 9.73 -39.26
CA VAL A 19 -20.62 8.88 -40.31
C VAL A 19 -19.89 9.20 -41.62
N PHE A 20 -19.20 8.22 -42.19
CA PHE A 20 -18.82 8.19 -43.60
C PHE A 20 -19.27 6.85 -44.18
N ALA A 21 -20.19 6.89 -45.14
CA ALA A 21 -20.59 5.74 -45.93
C ALA A 21 -19.81 5.75 -47.25
N ALA A 22 -19.07 4.68 -47.54
CA ALA A 22 -18.65 4.33 -48.89
C ALA A 22 -18.42 2.81 -48.96
N ALA A 23 -19.13 2.17 -49.88
CA ALA A 23 -18.99 0.76 -50.20
C ALA A 23 -17.65 0.51 -50.93
N GLY A 24 -16.87 -0.46 -50.45
CA GLY A 24 -15.61 -0.90 -51.05
C GLY A 24 -15.05 -2.07 -50.25
N ALA A 25 -14.53 -3.09 -50.94
CA ALA A 25 -14.15 -4.40 -50.41
C ALA A 25 -13.42 -4.36 -49.06
N MET A 26 -13.99 -5.02 -48.05
CA MET A 26 -13.47 -5.09 -46.69
C MET A 26 -12.36 -6.15 -46.59
N SER A 27 -11.12 -5.77 -46.89
CA SER A 27 -9.96 -6.53 -46.40
C SER A 27 -9.64 -6.03 -44.99
N VAL A 28 -10.29 -6.61 -43.98
CA VAL A 28 -9.89 -6.41 -42.58
C VAL A 28 -8.62 -7.22 -42.36
N THR A 29 -7.45 -6.66 -42.65
CA THR A 29 -6.21 -7.19 -42.09
C THR A 29 -6.30 -6.98 -40.59
N VAL A 30 -6.64 -8.03 -39.86
CA VAL A 30 -6.55 -8.02 -38.40
C VAL A 30 -5.12 -7.63 -38.05
N ALA A 31 -4.93 -6.45 -37.45
CA ALA A 31 -3.65 -6.13 -36.84
C ALA A 31 -3.38 -7.26 -35.84
N PRO A 32 -2.19 -7.88 -35.84
CA PRO A 32 -1.86 -8.89 -34.85
C PRO A 32 -2.10 -8.24 -33.50
N ALA A 33 -3.02 -8.84 -32.72
CA ALA A 33 -3.28 -8.41 -31.36
C ALA A 33 -1.92 -8.27 -30.69
N ALA A 34 -1.55 -7.04 -30.35
CA ALA A 34 -0.33 -6.79 -29.60
C ALA A 34 -0.42 -7.75 -28.41
N THR A 35 0.49 -8.71 -28.36
CA THR A 35 0.63 -9.61 -27.22
C THR A 35 0.93 -8.70 -26.04
N ALA A 36 -0.12 -8.32 -25.32
CA ALA A 36 -0.01 -7.59 -24.08
C ALA A 36 0.77 -8.53 -23.18
N SER A 37 2.07 -8.23 -23.04
CA SER A 37 2.95 -8.96 -22.16
C SER A 37 2.27 -8.93 -20.80
N THR A 38 1.84 -10.10 -20.32
CA THR A 38 1.32 -10.26 -18.98
C THR A 38 2.45 -9.90 -18.05
N ALA A 39 2.53 -8.63 -17.66
CA ALA A 39 3.40 -8.19 -16.60
C ALA A 39 2.93 -8.92 -15.35
N THR A 40 3.65 -9.97 -14.98
CA THR A 40 3.54 -10.59 -13.67
C THR A 40 4.04 -9.57 -12.67
N THR A 41 3.18 -8.62 -12.29
CA THR A 41 3.43 -7.78 -11.13
C THR A 41 3.27 -8.70 -9.92
N THR A 42 4.36 -9.33 -9.48
CA THR A 42 4.37 -10.06 -8.21
C THR A 42 4.08 -9.04 -7.12
N ALA A 43 2.82 -8.99 -6.70
CA ALA A 43 2.42 -8.23 -5.53
C ALA A 43 3.20 -8.75 -4.33
N LEU A 44 3.71 -7.82 -3.50
CA LEU A 44 4.42 -8.18 -2.27
C LEU A 44 3.51 -9.02 -1.36
N PRO A 45 4.06 -10.03 -0.67
CA PRO A 45 3.29 -10.85 0.26
C PRO A 45 2.85 -10.04 1.49
N THR A 46 1.86 -10.53 2.22
CA THR A 46 1.47 -9.99 3.52
C THR A 46 2.48 -10.37 4.60
N CYS A 47 2.83 -9.46 5.50
CA CYS A 47 3.61 -9.82 6.68
C CYS A 47 2.74 -10.65 7.64
N THR A 48 3.17 -11.86 7.98
CA THR A 48 2.43 -12.80 8.84
C THR A 48 3.24 -13.29 10.03
N LYS A 49 4.57 -13.11 10.00
CA LYS A 49 5.49 -13.54 11.05
C LYS A 49 6.21 -12.34 11.67
N VAL A 50 6.84 -12.58 12.81
CA VAL A 50 7.79 -11.66 13.44
C VAL A 50 9.14 -12.35 13.52
N PHE A 51 10.20 -11.70 13.03
CA PHE A 51 11.58 -12.14 13.19
C PHE A 51 12.37 -11.01 13.84
N GLN A 52 13.17 -11.28 14.89
CA GLN A 52 13.96 -10.26 15.59
C GLN A 52 13.21 -8.94 15.88
N TYR A 53 11.92 -9.03 16.25
CA TYR A 53 11.00 -7.91 16.54
C TYR A 53 10.48 -7.12 15.34
N LEU A 54 10.63 -7.63 14.12
CA LEU A 54 10.21 -6.99 12.87
C LEU A 54 9.15 -7.81 12.12
N PRO A 55 8.19 -7.18 11.42
CA PRO A 55 7.27 -7.85 10.52
C PRO A 55 7.98 -8.53 9.35
N ALA A 56 7.72 -9.82 9.14
CA ALA A 56 8.23 -10.61 8.02
C ALA A 56 7.10 -11.40 7.34
N SER A 57 7.29 -11.70 6.06
CA SER A 57 6.46 -12.63 5.29
C SER A 57 6.68 -14.08 5.73
N SER A 58 5.85 -14.98 5.22
CA SER A 58 5.96 -16.42 5.48
C SER A 58 7.25 -17.04 4.93
N GLY A 59 7.81 -16.48 3.86
CA GLY A 59 9.09 -16.88 3.24
C GLY A 59 10.31 -16.14 3.80
N ASP A 60 10.20 -15.61 5.03
CA ASP A 60 11.27 -14.93 5.76
C ASP A 60 11.85 -13.68 5.05
N SER A 61 11.12 -13.16 4.07
CA SER A 61 11.39 -11.84 3.47
C SER A 61 10.71 -10.75 4.27
N TRP A 62 11.43 -9.66 4.43
CA TRP A 62 10.98 -8.41 5.05
C TRP A 62 10.25 -7.47 4.10
N ASP A 63 10.31 -7.76 2.80
CA ASP A 63 9.59 -7.02 1.78
C ASP A 63 8.17 -7.59 1.72
N CYS A 64 7.34 -7.11 2.63
CA CYS A 64 5.97 -7.52 2.82
C CYS A 64 5.10 -6.33 3.22
N LEU A 65 3.79 -6.50 3.11
CA LEU A 65 2.81 -5.44 3.37
C LEU A 65 1.98 -5.71 4.63
N LEU A 66 1.67 -4.63 5.36
CA LEU A 66 0.58 -4.57 6.33
C LEU A 66 -0.30 -3.36 6.00
N SER A 67 -1.60 -3.57 6.02
CA SER A 67 -2.62 -2.58 5.67
C SER A 67 -3.90 -2.85 6.45
N GLN A 68 -4.83 -1.92 6.35
CA GLN A 68 -6.08 -1.97 7.10
C GLN A 68 -6.84 -3.30 6.92
N GLY A 69 -7.33 -3.85 8.03
CA GLY A 69 -8.05 -5.12 8.08
C GLY A 69 -7.19 -6.35 8.38
N ILE A 70 -5.86 -6.23 8.33
CA ILE A 70 -4.96 -7.31 8.77
C ILE A 70 -4.94 -7.37 10.29
N SER A 71 -5.03 -8.58 10.84
CA SER A 71 -4.85 -8.84 12.26
C SER A 71 -3.89 -10.03 12.46
N ASN A 72 -2.71 -9.76 13.01
CA ASN A 72 -1.68 -10.76 13.28
C ASN A 72 -0.53 -10.21 14.16
N ASN A 73 0.40 -11.09 14.54
CA ASN A 73 1.57 -10.72 15.36
C ASN A 73 2.51 -9.72 14.68
N ALA A 74 2.55 -9.66 13.35
CA ALA A 74 3.33 -8.68 12.61
C ALA A 74 2.77 -7.26 12.81
N VAL A 75 1.44 -7.09 12.85
CA VAL A 75 0.83 -5.81 13.20
C VAL A 75 1.13 -5.42 14.64
N HIS A 76 1.08 -6.37 15.58
CA HIS A 76 1.44 -6.11 16.97
C HIS A 76 2.88 -5.59 17.08
N ALA A 77 3.84 -6.23 16.40
CA ALA A 77 5.24 -5.79 16.39
C ALA A 77 5.40 -4.36 15.80
N LEU A 78 4.62 -4.04 14.76
CA LEU A 78 4.55 -2.69 14.20
C LEU A 78 4.04 -1.68 15.24
N GLN A 79 2.93 -1.99 15.93
CA GLN A 79 2.34 -1.10 16.94
C GLN A 79 3.28 -0.85 18.11
N VAL A 80 3.95 -1.88 18.62
CA VAL A 80 4.99 -1.76 19.66
C VAL A 80 6.07 -0.77 19.22
N SER A 81 6.58 -0.91 18.00
CA SER A 81 7.63 -0.01 17.49
C SER A 81 7.11 1.41 17.27
N LEU A 82 5.87 1.57 16.79
CA LEU A 82 5.22 2.88 16.64
C LEU A 82 5.12 3.61 17.99
N ASN A 83 4.66 2.92 19.04
CA ASN A 83 4.54 3.50 20.37
C ASN A 83 5.89 3.86 20.98
N ASN A 84 6.83 2.90 20.98
CA ASN A 84 8.08 3.04 21.74
C ASN A 84 9.11 3.91 21.03
N CYS A 85 9.10 3.94 19.69
CA CYS A 85 10.18 4.56 18.91
C CYS A 85 9.71 5.64 17.94
N ASN A 86 8.40 5.78 17.68
CA ASN A 86 7.88 6.76 16.72
C ASN A 86 6.84 7.71 17.34
N GLY A 87 6.82 7.80 18.68
CA GLY A 87 6.02 8.79 19.42
C GLY A 87 4.52 8.59 19.29
N GLN A 88 4.05 7.37 19.06
CA GLN A 88 2.64 7.05 18.92
C GLN A 88 2.02 6.59 20.24
N SER A 89 0.69 6.51 20.29
CA SER A 89 -0.06 6.04 21.46
C SER A 89 -1.25 5.20 21.01
N LEU A 90 -0.94 4.00 20.51
CA LEU A 90 -1.87 3.01 19.98
C LEU A 90 -2.15 1.91 21.01
N ALA A 91 -3.29 1.25 20.86
CA ALA A 91 -3.46 -0.09 21.41
C ALA A 91 -2.54 -1.07 20.65
N GLU A 92 -1.86 -1.95 21.38
CA GLU A 92 -1.03 -3.03 20.83
C GLU A 92 -1.88 -4.30 20.74
N ASP A 93 -2.95 -4.24 19.96
CA ASP A 93 -3.96 -5.29 19.82
C ASP A 93 -3.69 -6.26 18.65
N GLY A 94 -2.66 -5.98 17.86
CA GLY A 94 -2.34 -6.74 16.66
C GLY A 94 -3.32 -6.49 15.50
N ILE A 95 -4.16 -5.47 15.57
CA ILE A 95 -5.15 -5.12 14.55
C ILE A 95 -4.72 -3.88 13.79
N TYR A 96 -4.64 -3.98 12.47
CA TYR A 96 -4.33 -2.84 11.62
C TYR A 96 -5.62 -2.05 11.39
N GLY A 97 -6.03 -1.32 12.42
CA GLY A 97 -7.20 -0.45 12.40
C GLY A 97 -6.89 0.96 11.86
N PRO A 98 -7.89 1.85 11.86
CA PRO A 98 -7.72 3.25 11.46
C PRO A 98 -6.63 3.99 12.26
N ALA A 99 -6.48 3.69 13.55
CA ALA A 99 -5.45 4.28 14.40
C ALA A 99 -4.04 3.88 13.95
N THR A 100 -3.79 2.58 13.75
CA THR A 100 -2.52 2.05 13.23
C THR A 100 -2.21 2.64 11.84
N ARG A 101 -3.21 2.75 10.96
CA ARG A 101 -3.06 3.39 9.66
C ARG A 101 -2.63 4.86 9.79
N SER A 102 -3.26 5.62 10.68
CA SER A 102 -2.91 7.03 10.91
C SER A 102 -1.47 7.18 11.40
N ALA A 103 -1.05 6.34 12.36
CA ALA A 103 0.31 6.34 12.88
C ALA A 103 1.35 6.01 11.81
N VAL A 104 1.05 5.06 10.91
CA VAL A 104 1.91 4.78 9.76
C VAL A 104 1.99 5.96 8.81
N MET A 105 0.87 6.66 8.57
CA MET A 105 0.89 7.89 7.77
C MET A 105 1.75 8.98 8.41
N ASP A 106 1.78 9.10 9.73
CA ASP A 106 2.60 10.10 10.41
C ASP A 106 4.09 9.82 10.24
N VAL A 107 4.50 8.55 10.33
CA VAL A 107 5.85 8.10 9.97
C VAL A 107 6.18 8.42 8.51
N GLN A 108 5.26 8.12 7.59
CA GLN A 108 5.47 8.39 6.17
C GLN A 108 5.62 9.89 5.87
N ARG A 109 4.82 10.73 6.54
CA ARG A 109 4.91 12.19 6.45
C ARG A 109 6.23 12.70 7.00
N SER A 110 6.66 12.24 8.17
CA SER A 110 7.92 12.69 8.79
C SER A 110 9.14 12.28 7.97
N ALA A 111 9.08 11.13 7.32
CA ALA A 111 10.12 10.64 6.43
C ALA A 111 10.10 11.25 5.01
N GLY A 112 9.06 12.00 4.64
CA GLY A 112 8.94 12.59 3.30
C GLY A 112 8.73 11.56 2.18
N ILE A 113 8.13 10.40 2.50
CA ILE A 113 7.80 9.35 1.53
C ILE A 113 6.30 9.36 1.16
N ALA A 114 5.88 8.47 0.26
CA ALA A 114 4.47 8.34 -0.10
C ALA A 114 3.60 8.03 1.14
N VAL A 115 2.54 8.83 1.33
CA VAL A 115 1.64 8.74 2.50
C VAL A 115 0.38 7.96 2.13
N ASP A 116 0.52 6.66 1.96
CA ASP A 116 -0.58 5.75 1.60
C ASP A 116 -1.24 5.08 2.82
N GLY A 117 -0.58 5.15 3.99
CA GLY A 117 -0.99 4.44 5.21
C GLY A 117 -0.85 2.93 5.10
N VAL A 118 0.03 2.46 4.22
CA VAL A 118 0.41 1.05 4.08
C VAL A 118 1.82 0.90 4.64
N TYR A 119 1.99 -0.07 5.52
CA TYR A 119 3.33 -0.48 5.91
C TYR A 119 3.90 -1.37 4.80
N GLY A 120 5.03 -0.97 4.24
CA GLY A 120 5.77 -1.71 3.23
C GLY A 120 7.27 -1.39 3.29
N PRO A 121 8.08 -1.82 2.32
CA PRO A 121 9.54 -1.67 2.36
C PRO A 121 10.02 -0.23 2.59
N ASN A 122 9.35 0.75 1.96
CA ASN A 122 9.69 2.16 2.13
C ASN A 122 9.40 2.64 3.57
N THR A 123 8.22 2.33 4.10
CA THR A 123 7.86 2.65 5.49
C THR A 123 8.81 1.97 6.47
N ARG A 124 9.11 0.67 6.27
CA ARG A 124 10.02 -0.12 7.11
C ARG A 124 11.39 0.52 7.25
N LYS A 125 11.99 0.97 6.14
CA LYS A 125 13.33 1.57 6.11
C LYS A 125 13.37 2.97 6.72
N ASN A 126 12.24 3.66 6.76
CA ASN A 126 12.16 5.05 7.21
C ASN A 126 11.51 5.21 8.59
N MET A 127 11.34 4.12 9.35
CA MET A 127 10.82 4.16 10.71
C MET A 127 11.85 3.64 11.72
N LEU A 128 11.69 4.06 12.97
CA LEU A 128 12.50 3.52 14.05
C LEU A 128 11.88 2.24 14.60
N TRP A 129 12.72 1.22 14.80
CA TRP A 129 12.30 -0.08 15.31
C TRP A 129 12.74 -0.28 16.75
N LEU A 130 11.87 -0.84 17.57
CA LEU A 130 12.26 -1.32 18.89
C LEU A 130 13.07 -2.61 18.73
N THR A 131 14.29 -2.61 19.26
CA THR A 131 15.21 -3.75 19.25
C THR A 131 15.73 -4.02 20.66
N ALA A 132 16.49 -5.11 20.84
CA ALA A 132 17.12 -5.44 22.12
C ALA A 132 18.05 -4.34 22.66
N THR A 133 18.58 -3.47 21.79
CA THR A 133 19.46 -2.36 22.16
C THR A 133 18.77 -0.99 22.15
N GLY A 134 17.44 -0.96 21.97
CA GLY A 134 16.64 0.28 21.90
C GLY A 134 16.13 0.60 20.50
N CYS A 135 15.80 1.88 20.27
CA CYS A 135 15.21 2.37 19.03
C CYS A 135 16.27 2.65 17.97
N ASN A 136 16.22 1.94 16.83
CA ASN A 136 17.19 2.06 15.76
C ASN A 136 16.52 2.08 14.37
N SER A 137 17.05 2.86 13.42
CA SER A 137 16.73 2.67 12.01
C SER A 137 17.47 1.44 11.48
N ARG A 138 16.80 0.61 10.68
CA ARG A 138 17.37 -0.62 10.14
C ARG A 138 17.44 -0.50 8.61
N ASP A 139 18.62 -0.17 8.12
CA ASP A 139 18.88 0.20 6.72
C ASP A 139 19.11 -1.01 5.78
N TRP A 140 18.74 -2.23 6.17
CA TRP A 140 18.90 -3.43 5.34
C TRP A 140 17.78 -3.59 4.29
#